data_AF-A0A318VJR1-F1
#
_entry.id   AF-A0A318VJR1-F1
#
_cell.length_a   1.000
_cell.length_b   1.000
_cell.length_c   1.000
_cell.angle_alpha   90.00
_cell.angle_beta   90.00
_cell.angle_gamma   90.00
#
_symmetry.space_group_name_H-M   'P 1'
#
loop_
_entity.id
_entity.type
_entity.pdbx_description
1 polymer ?
#
loop_
_entity_poly.entity_id
_entity_poly.type
_entity_poly.pdbx_seq_one_letter_code
_entity_poly.pdbx_strand_id
1 'polypeptide(L)'
;MITGERNVSAYEGSPPVDENDRKIADGPLYDRAQVIALVRRKALSLWTRGAAEDAAKWMIDVPDVCRLVEQAVTQGRYIGSEWCIQKPGGPWVASDAYAVTVSEWNAHAQRELDTTWYLKFSISCTGNVLLSVSNHPEGC
;
A
#
# COMPACT_ATOMS: atom_id res chain seq x y z
N MET A 1 -6.92 -22.82 17.96
CA MET A 1 -5.82 -21.86 18.22
C MET A 1 -6.05 -20.66 17.33
N ILE A 2 -6.21 -19.47 17.91
CA ILE A 2 -6.51 -18.25 17.16
C ILE A 2 -5.19 -17.72 16.61
N THR A 3 -4.97 -17.90 15.31
CA THR A 3 -3.81 -17.44 14.53
C THR A 3 -3.89 -15.92 14.24
N GLY A 4 -4.19 -15.11 15.26
CA GLY A 4 -4.47 -13.67 15.11
C GLY A 4 -3.21 -12.79 15.02
N GLU A 5 -2.06 -13.26 15.48
CA GLU A 5 -0.87 -12.41 15.73
C GLU A 5 0.28 -12.66 14.75
N ARG A 6 0.01 -13.31 13.62
CA ARG A 6 1.06 -13.73 12.68
C ARG A 6 1.34 -12.63 11.64
N ASN A 7 2.62 -12.40 11.36
CA ASN A 7 3.08 -11.69 10.18
C ASN A 7 2.76 -12.49 8.90
N VAL A 8 1.98 -11.89 8.00
CA VAL A 8 1.63 -12.47 6.68
C VAL A 8 2.27 -11.72 5.51
N SER A 9 3.24 -10.85 5.80
CA SER A 9 4.08 -10.19 4.81
C SER A 9 5.41 -10.93 4.59
N ALA A 10 6.12 -10.61 3.50
CA ALA A 10 7.43 -11.17 3.18
C ALA A 10 8.56 -10.59 4.04
N TYR A 11 8.31 -9.53 4.80
CA TYR A 11 9.28 -8.98 5.74
C TYR A 11 9.57 -9.99 6.87
N GLU A 12 10.84 -10.20 7.21
CA GLU A 12 11.25 -11.21 8.20
C GLU A 12 11.13 -10.75 9.67
N GLY A 13 10.70 -9.51 9.90
CA GLY A 13 10.52 -8.98 11.25
C GLY A 13 9.35 -9.62 12.01
N SER A 14 9.37 -9.44 13.34
CA SER A 14 8.26 -9.82 14.23
C SER A 14 7.31 -8.64 14.44
N PRO A 15 5.99 -8.83 14.36
CA PRO A 15 5.02 -7.80 14.74
C PRO A 15 5.23 -7.37 16.20
N PRO A 16 4.85 -6.14 16.56
CA PRO A 16 4.91 -5.69 17.94
C PRO A 16 3.91 -6.48 18.81
N VAL A 17 4.20 -6.56 20.11
CA VAL A 17 3.34 -7.25 21.09
C VAL A 17 2.02 -6.49 21.30
N ASP A 18 2.05 -5.18 21.11
CA ASP A 18 0.88 -4.31 21.18
C ASP A 18 0.83 -3.31 20.02
N GLU A 19 -0.24 -2.52 20.00
CA GLU A 19 -0.56 -1.61 18.92
C GLU A 19 0.10 -0.22 19.04
N ASN A 20 0.96 0.01 20.04
CA ASN A 20 1.46 1.35 20.41
C ASN A 20 2.64 1.82 19.55
N ASP A 21 3.62 0.96 19.28
CA ASP A 21 4.73 1.27 18.37
C ASP A 21 4.75 0.32 17.18
N ARG A 22 4.34 0.86 16.03
CA ARG A 22 4.24 0.11 14.78
C ARG A 22 5.32 0.50 13.79
N LYS A 23 6.18 1.47 14.08
CA LYS A 23 7.15 1.97 13.09
C LYS A 23 8.28 0.98 12.88
N ILE A 24 8.74 0.88 11.65
CA ILE A 24 9.87 0.05 11.24
C ILE A 24 10.92 0.99 10.64
N ALA A 25 12.16 0.89 11.14
CA ALA A 25 13.27 1.73 10.70
C ALA A 25 13.91 1.23 9.40
N ASP A 26 14.91 1.97 8.91
CA ASP A 26 15.83 1.55 7.83
C ASP A 26 15.32 1.63 6.38
N GLY A 27 14.23 2.35 6.14
CA GLY A 27 13.77 2.67 4.79
C GLY A 27 12.81 1.61 4.22
N PRO A 28 12.60 1.61 2.89
CA PRO A 28 11.68 0.66 2.25
C PRO A 28 12.04 -0.80 2.54
N LEU A 29 11.02 -1.59 2.92
CA LEU A 29 11.17 -3.00 3.25
C LEU A 29 11.24 -3.89 2.01
N TYR A 30 10.64 -3.44 0.90
CA TYR A 30 10.50 -4.24 -0.31
C TYR A 30 11.39 -3.76 -1.45
N ASP A 31 12.04 -4.71 -2.12
CA ASP A 31 12.83 -4.40 -3.31
C ASP A 31 11.94 -3.79 -4.40
N ARG A 32 12.39 -2.64 -4.93
CA ARG A 32 11.64 -1.89 -5.94
C ARG A 32 11.39 -2.72 -7.20
N ALA A 33 12.36 -3.51 -7.66
CA ALA A 33 12.19 -4.30 -8.88
C ALA A 33 11.15 -5.42 -8.67
N GLN A 34 11.11 -6.03 -7.49
CA GLN A 34 10.08 -7.00 -7.11
C GLN A 34 8.68 -6.35 -7.08
N VAL A 35 8.53 -5.17 -6.46
CA VAL A 35 7.25 -4.45 -6.44
C VAL A 35 6.75 -4.16 -7.85
N ILE A 36 7.63 -3.61 -8.71
CA ILE A 36 7.31 -3.32 -10.12
C ILE A 36 6.90 -4.60 -10.88
N ALA A 37 7.57 -5.72 -10.63
CA ALA A 37 7.22 -6.98 -11.28
C ALA A 37 5.81 -7.48 -10.89
N LEU A 38 5.40 -7.31 -9.63
CA LEU A 38 4.08 -7.71 -9.14
C LEU A 38 2.96 -6.84 -9.71
N VAL A 39 3.12 -5.52 -9.69
CA VAL A 39 2.08 -4.59 -10.19
C VAL A 39 1.89 -4.70 -11.70
N ARG A 40 2.95 -4.94 -12.48
CA ARG A 40 2.85 -5.19 -13.93
C ARG A 40 2.08 -6.46 -14.27
N ARG A 41 2.10 -7.46 -13.38
CA ARG A 41 1.29 -8.69 -13.50
C ARG A 41 -0.12 -8.52 -12.94
N LYS A 42 -0.47 -7.33 -12.43
CA LYS A 42 -1.72 -7.04 -11.71
C LYS A 42 -1.94 -7.98 -10.51
N ALA A 43 -0.85 -8.45 -9.90
CA ALA A 43 -0.88 -9.34 -8.75
C ALA A 43 -1.05 -8.53 -7.46
N LEU A 44 -2.21 -7.86 -7.32
CA LEU A 44 -2.52 -6.98 -6.21
C LEU A 44 -3.90 -7.32 -5.62
N SER A 45 -4.00 -7.31 -4.30
CA SER A 45 -5.25 -7.48 -3.55
C SER A 45 -5.51 -6.26 -2.66
N LEU A 46 -6.73 -5.73 -2.68
CA LEU A 46 -7.20 -4.73 -1.71
C LEU A 46 -7.43 -5.44 -0.37
N TRP A 47 -6.44 -5.37 0.51
CA TRP A 47 -6.29 -6.31 1.63
C TRP A 47 -7.08 -5.89 2.88
N THR A 48 -7.13 -4.59 3.19
CA THR A 48 -8.01 -4.07 4.25
C THR A 48 -9.37 -3.68 3.67
N ARG A 49 -10.39 -3.64 4.54
CA ARG A 49 -11.68 -3.06 4.18
C ARG A 49 -11.53 -1.58 3.78
N GLY A 50 -10.68 -0.84 4.50
CA GLY A 50 -10.41 0.58 4.20
C GLY A 50 -9.83 0.79 2.81
N ALA A 51 -8.86 -0.04 2.38
CA ALA A 51 -8.31 0.01 1.01
C ALA A 51 -9.39 -0.22 -0.07
N ALA A 52 -10.31 -1.16 0.17
CA ALA A 52 -11.43 -1.41 -0.73
C ALA A 52 -12.45 -0.26 -0.75
N GLU A 53 -12.75 0.32 0.41
CA GLU A 53 -13.62 1.49 0.55
C GLU A 53 -13.02 2.72 -0.12
N ASP A 54 -11.71 2.95 0.04
CA ASP A 54 -10.97 4.02 -0.64
C ASP A 54 -11.02 3.86 -2.16
N ALA A 55 -10.73 2.64 -2.65
CA ALA A 55 -10.78 2.35 -4.09
C ALA A 55 -12.16 2.66 -4.68
N ALA A 56 -13.23 2.20 -4.00
CA ALA A 56 -14.60 2.46 -4.41
C ALA A 56 -14.95 3.96 -4.34
N LYS A 57 -14.56 4.67 -3.27
CA LYS A 57 -14.80 6.11 -3.07
C LYS A 57 -14.20 6.94 -4.21
N TRP A 58 -13.01 6.57 -4.65
CA TRP A 58 -12.28 7.29 -5.69
C TRP A 58 -12.48 6.70 -7.10
N MET A 59 -13.35 5.70 -7.23
CA MET A 59 -13.67 5.02 -8.49
C MET A 59 -12.42 4.48 -9.20
N ILE A 60 -11.43 4.02 -8.44
CA ILE A 60 -10.23 3.38 -8.95
C ILE A 60 -10.31 1.86 -8.75
N ASP A 61 -9.71 1.10 -9.65
CA ASP A 61 -9.67 -0.36 -9.57
C ASP A 61 -8.24 -0.91 -9.33
N VAL A 62 -8.09 -2.25 -9.36
CA VAL A 62 -6.79 -2.89 -9.16
C VAL A 62 -5.73 -2.43 -10.18
N PRO A 63 -6.02 -2.40 -11.50
CA PRO A 63 -5.15 -1.76 -12.48
C PRO A 63 -4.71 -0.33 -12.12
N ASP A 64 -5.62 0.52 -11.65
CA ASP A 64 -5.29 1.89 -11.26
C ASP A 64 -4.36 1.92 -10.04
N VAL A 65 -4.65 1.14 -9.00
CA VAL A 65 -3.78 1.05 -7.82
C VAL A 65 -2.40 0.49 -8.21
N CYS A 66 -2.33 -0.49 -9.12
CA CYS A 66 -1.06 -1.01 -9.64
C CYS A 66 -0.24 0.09 -10.33
N ARG A 67 -0.89 0.92 -11.17
CA ARG A 67 -0.24 2.07 -11.83
C ARG A 67 0.28 3.08 -10.82
N LEU A 68 -0.54 3.43 -9.82
CA LEU A 68 -0.17 4.38 -8.77
C LEU A 68 1.01 3.85 -7.95
N VAL A 69 1.02 2.56 -7.58
CA VAL A 69 2.13 1.93 -6.86
C VAL A 69 3.42 1.93 -7.70
N GLU A 70 3.33 1.58 -8.99
CA GLU A 70 4.49 1.64 -9.90
C GLU A 70 5.07 3.06 -9.97
N GLN A 71 4.21 4.08 -10.10
CA GLN A 71 4.63 5.49 -10.08
C GLN A 71 5.23 5.88 -8.72
N ALA A 72 4.64 5.43 -7.61
CA ALA A 72 5.10 5.78 -6.28
C ALA A 72 6.51 5.25 -5.96
N VAL A 73 6.84 4.02 -6.37
CA VAL A 73 8.18 3.44 -6.13
C VAL A 73 9.23 3.89 -7.14
N THR A 74 8.84 4.50 -8.26
CA THR A 74 9.76 4.97 -9.31
C THR A 74 10.07 6.45 -9.21
N GLN A 75 9.05 7.28 -8.97
CA GLN A 75 9.15 8.75 -8.96
C GLN A 75 8.51 9.39 -7.73
N GLY A 76 7.82 8.62 -6.89
CA GLY A 76 7.21 9.10 -5.67
C GLY A 76 8.21 9.28 -4.52
N ARG A 77 7.67 9.61 -3.36
CA ARG A 77 8.40 9.82 -2.11
C ARG A 77 8.04 8.72 -1.12
N TYR A 78 9.04 7.98 -0.66
CA TYR A 78 8.89 7.08 0.49
C TYR A 78 8.60 7.89 1.76
N ILE A 79 7.63 7.44 2.55
CA ILE A 79 7.18 8.12 3.78
C ILE A 79 7.70 7.41 5.02
N GLY A 80 7.69 6.07 5.01
CA GLY A 80 8.03 5.28 6.17
C GLY A 80 7.44 3.87 6.07
N SER A 81 7.90 3.00 6.96
CA SER A 81 7.41 1.63 7.04
C SER A 81 6.79 1.36 8.40
N GLU A 82 5.73 0.56 8.42
CA GLU A 82 5.01 0.26 9.66
C GLU A 82 4.26 -1.05 9.63
N TRP A 83 4.07 -1.64 10.81
CA TRP A 83 3.17 -2.75 11.04
C TRP A 83 1.71 -2.32 10.94
N CYS A 84 0.94 -3.00 10.10
CA CYS A 84 -0.48 -2.80 9.90
C CYS A 84 -1.28 -4.05 10.24
N ILE A 85 -2.48 -3.88 10.79
CA ILE A 85 -3.43 -4.96 11.03
C ILE A 85 -4.56 -4.91 10.01
N GLN A 86 -5.06 -6.08 9.60
CA GLN A 86 -6.17 -6.13 8.64
C GLN A 86 -7.47 -5.59 9.25
N LYS A 87 -7.66 -5.92 10.53
CA LYS A 87 -8.77 -5.61 11.41
C LYS A 87 -8.31 -5.87 12.85
N PRO A 88 -9.00 -5.35 13.87
CA PRO A 88 -8.67 -5.65 15.26
C PRO A 88 -8.55 -7.17 15.52
N GLY A 89 -7.43 -7.61 16.11
CA GLY A 89 -7.10 -9.02 16.35
C GLY A 89 -6.83 -9.87 15.09
N GLY A 90 -6.69 -9.24 13.93
CA GLY A 90 -6.34 -9.89 12.67
C GLY A 90 -4.84 -9.91 12.40
N PRO A 91 -4.41 -10.58 11.31
CA PRO A 91 -3.01 -10.75 10.98
C PRO A 91 -2.30 -9.41 10.71
N TRP A 92 -1.00 -9.42 10.94
CA TRP A 92 -0.11 -8.29 10.74
C TRP A 92 0.58 -8.33 9.37
N VAL A 93 0.83 -7.16 8.80
CA VAL A 93 1.68 -6.99 7.63
C VAL A 93 2.62 -5.81 7.85
N ALA A 94 3.90 -5.96 7.53
CA ALA A 94 4.84 -4.85 7.52
C ALA A 94 4.71 -4.12 6.18
N SER A 95 4.27 -2.87 6.19
CA SER A 95 3.97 -2.13 4.96
C SER A 95 4.95 -1.00 4.73
N ASP A 96 5.23 -0.71 3.47
CA ASP A 96 5.81 0.57 3.06
C ASP A 96 4.71 1.55 2.70
N ALA A 97 4.89 2.82 3.09
CA ALA A 97 4.05 3.93 2.68
C ALA A 97 4.79 4.87 1.74
N TYR A 98 4.11 5.31 0.70
CA TYR A 98 4.61 6.25 -0.30
C TYR A 98 3.59 7.33 -0.61
N ALA A 99 4.06 8.49 -1.04
CA ALA A 99 3.26 9.54 -1.69
C ALA A 99 3.68 9.69 -3.16
N VAL A 100 2.71 9.88 -4.05
CA VAL A 100 2.99 10.22 -5.46
C VAL A 100 1.98 11.21 -6.01
N THR A 101 2.48 12.25 -6.66
CA THR A 101 1.62 13.21 -7.37
C THR A 101 1.47 12.76 -8.81
N VAL A 102 0.22 12.68 -9.27
CA VAL A 102 -0.15 12.38 -10.65
C VAL A 102 -0.93 13.55 -11.21
N SER A 103 -0.50 14.05 -12.36
CA SER A 103 -1.21 15.06 -13.13
C SER A 103 -2.12 14.36 -14.13
N GLU A 104 -3.44 14.60 -14.02
CA GLU A 104 -4.42 14.04 -14.93
C GLU A 104 -5.26 15.15 -15.55
N TRP A 105 -5.55 15.01 -16.85
CA TRP A 105 -6.41 15.96 -17.55
C TRP A 105 -7.83 15.90 -17.00
N ASN A 106 -8.32 17.01 -16.46
CA ASN A 106 -9.70 17.14 -16.03
C ASN A 106 -10.52 17.86 -17.11
N ALA A 107 -11.41 17.12 -17.77
CA ALA A 107 -12.24 17.67 -18.84
C ALA A 107 -13.22 18.76 -18.37
N HIS A 108 -13.64 18.76 -17.10
CA HIS A 108 -14.53 19.82 -16.58
C HIS A 108 -13.76 21.12 -16.32
N ALA A 109 -12.55 21.03 -15.78
CA ALA A 109 -11.70 22.18 -15.49
C ALA A 109 -10.88 22.66 -16.71
N GLN A 110 -10.84 21.88 -17.80
CA GLN A 110 -10.07 22.15 -19.02
C GLN A 110 -8.58 22.40 -18.73
N ARG A 111 -8.02 21.68 -17.75
CA ARG A 111 -6.61 21.72 -17.37
C ARG A 111 -6.19 20.42 -16.71
N GLU A 112 -4.88 20.22 -16.60
CA GLU A 112 -4.32 19.19 -15.73
C GLU A 112 -4.58 19.55 -14.26
N LEU A 113 -4.99 18.55 -13.48
CA LEU A 113 -5.11 18.63 -12.04
C LEU A 113 -4.15 17.64 -11.40
N ASP A 114 -3.37 18.14 -10.46
CA ASP A 114 -2.46 17.33 -9.67
C ASP A 114 -3.22 16.71 -8.51
N THR A 115 -3.08 15.39 -8.37
CA THR A 115 -3.58 14.65 -7.21
C THR A 115 -2.42 13.91 -6.57
N THR A 116 -2.13 14.21 -5.30
CA THR A 116 -1.16 13.46 -4.51
C THR A 116 -1.85 12.29 -3.84
N TRP A 117 -1.39 11.08 -4.13
CA TRP A 117 -1.88 9.83 -3.59
C TRP A 117 -0.99 9.33 -2.47
N TYR A 118 -1.59 8.98 -1.34
CA TYR A 118 -0.98 8.20 -0.27
C TYR A 118 -1.29 6.71 -0.50
N LEU A 119 -0.24 5.90 -0.62
CA LEU A 119 -0.33 4.47 -0.87
C LEU A 119 0.43 3.73 0.22
N LYS A 120 -0.18 2.69 0.77
CA LYS A 120 0.47 1.80 1.72
C LYS A 120 0.28 0.35 1.30
N PHE A 121 1.36 -0.39 1.17
CA PHE A 121 1.31 -1.76 0.67
C PHE A 121 2.36 -2.68 1.29
N SER A 122 2.11 -3.99 1.18
CA SER A 122 3.02 -5.06 1.57
C SER A 122 3.18 -6.09 0.46
N ILE A 123 4.27 -6.86 0.45
CA ILE A 123 4.32 -8.11 -0.32
C ILE A 123 3.89 -9.25 0.61
N SER A 124 2.99 -10.13 0.16
CA SER A 124 2.55 -11.30 0.94
C SER A 124 3.74 -12.22 1.28
N CYS A 125 3.66 -12.99 2.35
CA CYS A 125 4.72 -13.92 2.75
C CYS A 125 5.08 -14.97 1.67
N THR A 126 4.19 -15.21 0.71
CA THR A 126 4.45 -16.06 -0.46
C THR A 126 5.29 -15.38 -1.54
N GLY A 127 5.49 -14.05 -1.47
CA GLY A 127 6.24 -13.26 -2.43
C GLY A 127 5.52 -12.96 -3.75
N ASN A 128 4.28 -13.44 -3.91
CA ASN A 128 3.59 -13.49 -5.21
C ASN A 128 2.43 -12.49 -5.36
N VAL A 129 2.01 -11.81 -4.29
CA VAL A 129 0.90 -10.86 -4.31
C VAL A 129 1.26 -9.62 -3.49
N LEU A 130 0.92 -8.45 -4.02
CA LEU A 130 0.98 -7.18 -3.31
C LEU A 130 -0.35 -6.94 -2.57
N LEU A 131 -0.28 -6.60 -1.29
CA LEU A 131 -1.42 -6.34 -0.43
C LEU A 131 -1.56 -4.82 -0.26
N SER A 132 -2.57 -4.21 -0.89
CA SER A 132 -2.89 -2.80 -0.67
C SER A 132 -3.56 -2.64 0.68
N VAL A 133 -2.94 -1.83 1.55
CA VAL A 133 -3.40 -1.54 2.90
C VAL A 133 -4.16 -0.21 2.95
N SER A 134 -3.81 0.74 2.09
CA SER A 134 -4.48 2.04 1.92
C SER A 134 -4.12 2.65 0.56
N ASN A 135 -5.07 3.37 -0.05
CA ASN A 135 -4.93 3.92 -1.41
C ASN A 135 -5.87 5.11 -1.64
N HIS A 136 -5.57 6.25 -1.02
CA HIS A 136 -6.40 7.47 -1.11
C HIS A 136 -5.55 8.71 -1.42
N PRO A 137 -6.14 9.80 -1.95
CA PRO A 137 -5.48 11.09 -2.04
C PRO A 137 -5.10 11.65 -0.67
N GLU A 138 -4.02 12.43 -0.58
CA GLU A 138 -3.65 13.16 0.65
C GLU A 138 -4.75 14.18 1.03
N GLY A 139 -4.98 14.37 2.34
CA GLY A 139 -5.94 15.37 2.86
C GLY A 139 -7.41 14.93 2.92
N CYS A 140 -7.66 13.61 2.92
CA CYS A 140 -9.00 13.02 2.92
C CYS A 140 -9.40 12.41 4.28
#